data_AF-A0A9Q4DRF8-F1
#
_entry.id   AF-A0A9Q4DRF8-F1
#
_cell.length_a   1.000
_cell.length_b   1.000
_cell.length_c   1.000
_cell.angle_alpha   90.00
_cell.angle_beta   90.00
_cell.angle_gamma   90.00
#
_symmetry.space_group_name_H-M   'P 1'
#
loop_
_entity.id
_entity.type
_entity.pdbx_description
1 polymer ?
#
loop_
_entity_poly.entity_id
_entity_poly.type
_entity_poly.pdbx_seq_one_letter_code
_entity_poly.pdbx_strand_id
1 'polypeptide(L)'
;MYSSENDYSILEDKTATGKKRDWKGKKRRTNLMADHYEALASKIGAPYYGKKAEKLIGCAEYLSFKRDLETGKLKLYQAHFCKVRLCPMCA
;
A
#
# COMPACT_ATOMS: atom_id res chain seq x y z
N MET A 1 -18.33 -6.71 -32.82
CA MET A 1 -18.27 -5.26 -32.51
C MET A 1 -18.44 -5.12 -31.01
N TYR A 2 -17.34 -4.90 -30.27
CA TYR A 2 -17.43 -4.65 -28.83
C TYR A 2 -17.86 -3.19 -28.62
N SER A 3 -19.05 -3.00 -28.05
CA SER A 3 -19.59 -1.68 -27.73
C SER A 3 -18.63 -0.94 -26.78
N SER A 4 -18.18 0.25 -27.17
CA SER A 4 -17.07 0.98 -26.57
C SER A 4 -17.52 2.13 -25.66
N GLU A 5 -18.60 1.95 -24.91
CA GLU A 5 -19.06 2.94 -23.92
C GLU A 5 -19.06 2.29 -22.54
N ASN A 6 -17.87 2.21 -21.96
CA ASN A 6 -17.71 1.82 -20.57
C ASN A 6 -17.91 3.07 -19.70
N ASP A 7 -19.10 3.20 -19.10
CA ASP A 7 -19.45 4.25 -18.13
C ASP A 7 -18.76 3.97 -16.78
N TYR A 8 -17.42 4.09 -16.75
CA TYR A 8 -16.64 3.92 -15.54
C TYR A 8 -16.23 5.27 -14.95
N SER A 9 -16.63 5.49 -13.70
CA SER A 9 -16.09 6.58 -12.90
C SER A 9 -14.74 6.15 -12.29
N ILE A 10 -13.73 7.01 -12.41
CA ILE A 10 -12.45 6.81 -11.71
C ILE A 10 -12.72 7.01 -10.22
N LEU A 11 -12.52 5.95 -9.44
CA LEU A 11 -12.59 6.03 -7.99
C LEU A 11 -11.42 6.86 -7.46
N GLU A 12 -11.71 7.96 -6.77
CA GLU A 12 -10.71 8.77 -6.08
C GLU A 12 -10.83 8.61 -4.56
N ASP A 13 -9.73 8.22 -3.93
CA ASP A 13 -9.65 8.16 -2.48
C ASP A 13 -9.31 9.53 -1.87
N LYS A 14 -10.23 10.05 -1.06
CA LYS A 14 -10.16 11.37 -0.42
C LYS A 14 -10.32 11.25 1.10
N THR A 15 -9.69 12.15 1.84
CA THR A 15 -9.88 12.29 3.29
C THR A 15 -11.29 12.78 3.60
N ALA A 16 -11.69 12.74 4.88
CA ALA A 16 -12.96 13.32 5.34
C ALA A 16 -13.09 14.82 4.98
N THR A 17 -11.97 15.53 4.81
CA THR A 17 -11.90 16.93 4.38
C THR A 17 -11.80 17.12 2.86
N GLY A 18 -11.90 16.05 2.07
CA GLY A 18 -11.87 16.10 0.61
C GLY A 18 -10.48 16.10 -0.04
N LYS A 19 -9.39 16.09 0.75
CA LYS A 19 -8.02 16.06 0.22
C LYS A 19 -7.70 14.68 -0.38
N LYS A 20 -7.16 14.64 -1.59
CA LYS A 20 -6.69 13.40 -2.24
C LYS A 20 -5.61 12.71 -1.39
N ARG A 21 -5.78 11.40 -1.13
CA ARG A 21 -4.74 10.59 -0.47
C ARG A 21 -3.58 10.33 -1.43
N ASP A 22 -2.39 10.81 -1.08
CA ASP A 22 -1.15 10.61 -1.85
C ASP A 22 -0.55 9.22 -1.60
N TRP A 23 -1.19 8.18 -2.12
CA TRP A 23 -0.72 6.80 -1.99
C TRP A 23 0.66 6.59 -2.64
N LYS A 24 0.89 7.21 -3.80
CA LYS A 24 2.16 7.11 -4.53
C LYS A 24 3.32 7.69 -3.71
N GLY A 25 3.16 8.89 -3.16
CA GLY A 25 4.18 9.49 -2.31
C GLY A 25 4.32 8.79 -0.97
N LYS A 26 3.23 8.28 -0.37
CA LYS A 26 3.33 7.40 0.81
C LYS A 26 4.20 6.17 0.53
N LYS A 27 3.99 5.48 -0.60
CA LYS A 27 4.80 4.31 -0.98
C LYS A 27 6.26 4.67 -1.22
N ARG A 28 6.54 5.79 -1.91
CA ARG A 28 7.92 6.30 -2.07
C ARG A 28 8.61 6.54 -0.72
N ARG A 29 7.92 7.18 0.23
CA ARG A 29 8.46 7.43 1.57
C ARG A 29 8.60 6.13 2.39
N THR A 30 7.74 5.13 2.19
CA THR A 30 7.91 3.79 2.77
C THR A 30 9.17 3.11 2.25
N ASN A 31 9.45 3.18 0.95
CA ASN A 31 10.67 2.60 0.38
C ASN A 31 11.92 3.30 0.93
N LEU A 32 11.90 4.64 1.00
CA LEU A 32 12.99 5.40 1.63
C LEU A 32 13.22 5.01 3.10
N MET A 33 12.14 4.78 3.86
CA MET A 33 12.25 4.30 5.24
C MET A 33 12.86 2.89 5.30
N ALA A 34 12.57 2.04 4.33
CA ALA A 34 13.19 0.72 4.22
C ALA A 34 14.70 0.85 4.00
N ASP A 35 15.13 1.71 3.07
CA ASP A 35 16.56 1.97 2.79
C ASP A 35 17.30 2.43 4.06
N HIS A 36 16.68 3.30 4.86
CA HIS A 36 17.26 3.73 6.14
C HIS A 36 17.39 2.60 7.16
N TYR A 37 16.39 1.70 7.24
CA TYR A 37 16.49 0.54 8.12
C TYR A 37 17.53 -0.48 7.66
N GLU A 38 17.66 -0.68 6.35
CA GLU A 38 18.70 -1.54 5.77
C GLU A 38 20.10 -0.99 6.09
N ALA A 39 20.31 0.31 5.82
CA ALA A 39 21.56 0.99 6.16
C ALA A 39 21.89 0.90 7.66
N LEU A 40 20.89 1.02 8.53
CA LEU A 40 21.07 0.86 9.97
C LEU A 40 21.46 -0.58 10.33
N ALA A 41 20.82 -1.58 9.72
CA ALA A 41 21.14 -2.99 9.92
C ALA A 41 22.60 -3.29 9.57
N SER A 42 23.08 -2.78 8.41
CA SER A 42 24.48 -2.95 7.99
C SER A 42 25.46 -2.20 8.90
N LYS A 43 25.13 -0.96 9.30
CA LYS A 43 26.05 -0.10 10.07
C LYS A 43 26.33 -0.62 11.48
N ILE A 44 25.32 -1.18 12.16
CA ILE A 44 25.46 -1.63 13.56
C ILE A 44 25.39 -3.15 13.71
N GLY A 45 25.25 -3.89 12.60
CA GLY A 45 25.16 -5.35 12.60
C GLY A 45 23.92 -5.90 13.31
N ALA A 46 22.78 -5.19 13.25
CA ALA A 46 21.54 -5.58 13.94
C ALA A 46 20.48 -6.12 12.96
N PRO A 47 20.28 -7.45 12.87
CA PRO A 47 19.35 -8.08 11.91
C PRO A 47 17.88 -7.65 12.10
N TYR A 48 17.53 -7.18 13.29
CA TYR A 48 16.20 -6.64 13.59
C TYR A 48 15.77 -5.55 12.61
N TYR A 49 16.69 -4.68 12.17
CA TYR A 49 16.37 -3.59 11.25
C TYR A 49 16.24 -4.07 9.80
N GLY A 50 17.01 -5.07 9.37
CA GLY A 50 16.84 -5.69 8.04
C GLY A 50 15.46 -6.33 7.89
N LYS A 51 14.98 -7.06 8.91
CA LYS A 51 13.60 -7.60 8.94
C LYS A 51 12.52 -6.52 8.85
N LYS A 52 12.80 -5.29 9.32
CA LYS A 52 11.87 -4.16 9.15
C LYS A 52 11.91 -3.60 7.74
N ALA A 53 13.10 -3.46 7.14
CA ALA A 53 13.27 -3.01 5.77
C ALA A 53 12.50 -3.90 4.80
N GLU A 54 12.66 -5.23 4.91
CA GLU A 54 11.93 -6.22 4.11
C GLU A 54 10.40 -6.04 4.21
N LYS A 55 9.88 -5.92 5.42
CA LYS A 55 8.44 -5.70 5.66
C LYS A 55 7.93 -4.38 5.06
N LEU A 56 8.74 -3.32 5.09
CA LEU A 56 8.37 -2.02 4.52
C LEU A 56 8.31 -2.08 2.99
N ILE A 57 9.27 -2.73 2.35
CA ILE A 57 9.31 -2.91 0.89
C ILE A 57 8.04 -3.61 0.41
N GLY A 58 7.61 -4.68 1.10
CA GLY A 58 6.37 -5.40 0.78
C GLY A 58 5.07 -4.73 1.23
N CYS A 59 5.13 -3.56 1.89
CA CYS A 59 3.94 -2.95 2.45
C CYS A 59 2.99 -2.43 1.36
N ALA A 60 1.72 -2.85 1.41
CA ALA A 60 0.64 -2.45 0.51
C ALA A 60 0.95 -2.68 -0.97
N GLU A 61 1.65 -3.78 -1.26
CA GLU A 61 2.02 -4.18 -2.63
C GLU A 61 0.85 -4.83 -3.38
N TYR A 62 -0.02 -5.54 -2.67
CA TYR A 62 -1.22 -6.17 -3.24
C TYR A 62 -2.46 -5.94 -2.39
N LEU A 63 -3.61 -6.02 -3.07
CA LEU A 63 -4.93 -5.94 -2.49
C LEU A 63 -5.67 -7.23 -2.80
N SER A 64 -6.38 -7.77 -1.82
CA SER A 64 -7.22 -8.94 -2.00
C SER A 64 -8.67 -8.48 -2.17
N PHE A 65 -9.29 -8.93 -3.25
CA PHE A 65 -10.71 -8.70 -3.52
C PHE A 65 -11.48 -10.01 -3.41
N LYS A 66 -12.71 -9.94 -2.92
CA LYS A 66 -13.67 -11.05 -2.98
C LYS A 66 -14.76 -10.69 -3.98
N ARG A 67 -15.21 -11.70 -4.73
CA ARG A 67 -16.35 -11.56 -5.63
C ARG A 67 -17.63 -11.74 -4.82
N ASP A 68 -18.52 -10.76 -4.94
CA ASP A 68 -19.87 -10.85 -4.43
C ASP A 68 -20.67 -11.85 -5.28
N LEU A 69 -21.31 -12.83 -4.64
CA LEU A 69 -21.96 -13.94 -5.34
C LEU A 69 -23.30 -13.54 -5.99
N GLU A 70 -23.97 -12.52 -5.46
CA GLU A 70 -25.27 -12.06 -5.98
C GLU A 70 -25.09 -11.07 -7.13
N THR A 71 -24.19 -10.10 -6.96
CA THR A 71 -23.98 -8.99 -7.91
C THR A 71 -22.81 -9.22 -8.86
N GLY A 72 -21.93 -10.19 -8.57
CA GLY A 72 -20.72 -10.47 -9.35
C GLY A 72 -19.60 -9.44 -9.20
N LYS A 73 -19.80 -8.37 -8.41
CA LYS A 73 -18.83 -7.27 -8.25
C LYS A 73 -17.66 -7.67 -7.36
N LEU A 74 -16.48 -7.10 -7.61
CA LEU A 74 -15.32 -7.26 -6.73
C LEU A 74 -15.39 -6.24 -5.58
N LYS A 75 -15.42 -6.74 -4.35
CA LYS A 75 -15.32 -5.94 -3.14
C LYS A 75 -13.92 -6.08 -2.55
N LEU A 76 -13.31 -4.95 -2.19
CA LEU A 76 -12.04 -4.98 -1.46
C LEU A 76 -12.24 -5.73 -0.15
N TYR A 77 -11.50 -6.83 0.03
CA TYR A 77 -11.55 -7.66 1.22
C TYR A 77 -10.42 -7.31 2.18
N GLN A 78 -9.21 -7.12 1.65
CA GLN A 78 -8.03 -6.86 2.48
C GLN A 78 -6.99 -6.01 1.76
N ALA A 79 -6.41 -5.08 2.50
CA ALA A 79 -5.17 -4.40 2.14
C ALA A 79 -4.04 -4.88 3.07
N HIS A 80 -2.89 -5.23 2.50
CA HIS A 80 -1.80 -5.90 3.23
C HIS A 80 -0.77 -4.88 3.74
N PHE A 81 -1.03 -4.34 4.92
CA PHE A 81 -0.16 -3.37 5.60
C PHE A 81 0.84 -4.05 6.53
N CYS A 82 2.11 -3.61 6.51
CA CYS A 82 3.17 -4.21 7.33
C CYS A 82 3.10 -3.88 8.83
N LYS A 83 2.40 -2.79 9.20
CA LYS A 83 2.27 -2.26 10.57
C LYS A 83 3.61 -1.96 11.28
N VAL A 84 4.70 -1.82 10.51
CA VAL A 84 6.01 -1.40 11.03
C VAL A 84 5.91 0.05 11.48
N ARG A 85 6.45 0.36 12.67
CA ARG A 85 6.53 1.73 13.19
C ARG A 85 7.25 2.63 12.17
N LEU A 86 6.75 3.84 11.99
CA LEU A 86 7.24 4.83 11.00
C LEU A 86 6.93 4.51 9.53
N CYS A 87 6.18 3.44 9.21
CA CYS A 87 5.74 3.19 7.84
C CYS A 87 4.73 4.25 7.37
N PRO A 88 5.05 5.09 6.37
CA PRO A 88 4.11 6.11 5.87
C PRO A 88 2.89 5.54 5.15
N MET A 89 2.96 4.30 4.62
CA MET A 89 1.81 3.60 4.05
C MET A 89 0.80 3.13 5.11
N CYS A 90 1.24 2.85 6.34
CA CYS A 90 0.37 2.40 7.43
C CYS A 90 -0.22 3.53 8.29
N ALA A 91 0.27 4.76 8.10
CA ALA A 91 -0.15 5.97 8.81
C ALA A 91 -1.30 6.71 8.09
#